data_AF-A0A2K2U819-F1
#
_entry.id   AF-A0A2K2U819-F1
#
_cell.length_a   1.000
_cell.length_b   1.000
_cell.length_c   1.000
_cell.angle_alpha   90.00
_cell.angle_beta   90.00
_cell.angle_gamma   90.00
#
_symmetry.space_group_name_H-M   'P 1'
#
loop_
_entity.id
_entity.type
_entity.pdbx_description
1 polymer ?
#
loop_
_entity_poly.entity_id
_entity_poly.type
_entity_poly.pdbx_seq_one_letter_code
_entity_poly.pdbx_strand_id
1 'polypeptide(L)'
;MPNRDTEPHFDALSLLAGVDATASQPSEAVGSDGTRIVFYERENETDDGAAGEKARMTFTGCFTIDGFMIQNAQGVPVDAGFGAEFDAAGGPSSAWVWFCRPVNEAVKDKFEGFFKGTFDDGGMRMEIDPHTFLDFADSASWTAFECEDEGDDGPALVP
;
A
#
# COMPACT_ATOMS: atom_id res chain seq x y z
N MET A 1 -30.80 17.86 32.87
CA MET A 1 -30.99 17.85 31.40
C MET A 1 -29.72 17.24 30.81
N PRO A 2 -29.82 16.15 30.04
CA PRO A 2 -28.68 15.34 29.64
C PRO A 2 -28.03 15.82 28.33
N ASN A 3 -26.84 15.28 28.07
CA ASN A 3 -26.13 15.15 26.80
C ASN A 3 -25.58 16.40 26.10
N ARG A 4 -24.28 16.59 26.24
CA ARG A 4 -23.39 16.69 25.08
C ARG A 4 -22.25 15.69 25.27
N ASP A 5 -22.48 14.47 24.80
CA ASP A 5 -21.40 13.55 24.44
C ASP A 5 -20.44 14.33 23.54
N THR A 6 -19.23 14.55 24.04
CA THR A 6 -18.09 14.92 23.21
C THR A 6 -17.89 13.75 22.25
N GLU A 7 -18.28 13.95 20.99
CA GLU A 7 -17.95 13.04 19.91
C GLU A 7 -16.43 12.81 19.93
N PRO A 8 -15.94 11.57 19.93
CA PRO A 8 -14.54 11.33 19.65
C PRO A 8 -14.30 11.81 18.21
N HIS A 9 -13.58 12.91 18.06
CA HIS A 9 -12.99 13.33 16.79
C HIS A 9 -11.99 12.23 16.40
N PHE A 10 -12.44 11.27 15.61
CA PHE A 10 -11.60 10.24 15.02
C PHE A 10 -10.75 10.91 13.94
N ASP A 11 -9.59 11.40 14.34
CA ASP A 11 -8.52 11.79 13.42
C ASP A 11 -8.06 10.53 12.66
N ALA A 12 -8.61 10.31 11.46
CA ALA A 12 -8.18 9.23 10.58
C ALA A 12 -6.68 9.30 10.24
N LEU A 13 -6.11 10.51 10.26
CA LEU A 13 -4.67 10.75 10.13
C LEU A 13 -3.86 10.19 11.31
N SER A 14 -4.44 10.10 12.52
CA SER A 14 -3.79 9.48 13.68
C SER A 14 -3.85 7.95 13.63
N LEU A 15 -4.79 7.35 12.88
CA LEU A 15 -4.88 5.89 12.73
C LEU A 15 -3.72 5.34 11.89
N LEU A 16 -3.28 6.08 10.87
CA LEU A 16 -2.14 5.72 10.03
C LEU A 16 -0.79 6.04 10.70
N ALA A 17 -0.75 7.04 11.59
CA ALA A 17 0.45 7.41 12.34
C ALA A 17 0.73 6.52 13.57
N GLY A 18 -0.20 5.62 13.90
CA GLY A 18 -0.19 4.81 15.12
C GLY A 18 -0.32 3.31 14.85
N VAL A 19 0.49 2.77 13.94
CA VAL A 19 0.66 1.31 13.80
C VAL A 19 1.42 0.76 15.03
N ASP A 20 0.74 0.74 16.17
CA ASP A 20 1.18 -0.04 17.32
C ASP A 20 0.89 -1.50 16.96
N ALA A 21 1.95 -2.26 16.75
CA ALA A 21 1.95 -3.67 16.41
C ALA A 21 1.34 -4.51 17.56
N THR A 22 0.03 -4.39 17.79
CA THR A 22 -0.71 -5.34 18.61
C THR A 22 -1.26 -6.41 17.68
N ALA A 23 -0.61 -7.57 17.75
CA ALA A 23 -0.89 -8.75 16.92
C ALA A 23 -2.34 -9.25 17.09
N SER A 24 -3.27 -8.67 16.33
CA SER A 24 -4.38 -9.43 15.78
C SER A 24 -3.80 -10.31 14.68
N GLN A 25 -4.20 -11.59 14.62
CA GLN A 25 -3.59 -12.55 13.70
C GLN A 25 -3.53 -11.98 12.27
N PRO A 26 -2.39 -12.09 11.57
CA PRO A 26 -2.22 -11.48 10.27
C PRO A 26 -3.25 -12.06 9.30
N SER A 27 -4.23 -11.25 8.90
CA SER A 27 -5.12 -11.55 7.77
C SER A 27 -4.32 -11.27 6.51
N GLU A 28 -3.36 -12.13 6.18
CA GLU A 28 -2.63 -12.02 4.92
C GLU A 28 -3.66 -11.88 3.81
N ALA A 29 -3.57 -10.79 3.04
CA ALA A 29 -4.54 -10.56 2.00
C ALA A 29 -4.28 -11.59 0.89
N VAL A 30 -5.17 -12.58 0.81
CA VAL A 30 -5.14 -13.66 -0.19
C VAL A 30 -6.34 -13.45 -1.09
N GLY A 31 -6.07 -13.29 -2.39
CA GLY A 31 -7.10 -13.14 -3.40
C GLY A 31 -7.97 -14.38 -3.49
N SER A 32 -9.15 -14.24 -4.11
CA SER A 32 -10.11 -15.34 -4.23
C SER A 32 -9.57 -16.61 -4.93
N ASP A 33 -8.52 -16.46 -5.73
CA ASP A 33 -7.82 -17.52 -6.46
C ASP A 33 -6.63 -18.12 -5.68
N GLY A 34 -6.37 -17.66 -4.45
CA GLY A 34 -5.20 -18.05 -3.66
C GLY A 34 -3.96 -17.18 -3.91
N THR A 35 -4.03 -16.22 -4.84
CA THR A 35 -2.96 -15.26 -5.14
C THR A 35 -2.61 -14.45 -3.89
N ARG A 36 -1.33 -14.40 -3.54
CA ARG A 36 -0.80 -13.55 -2.48
C ARG A 36 -0.11 -12.33 -3.06
N ILE A 37 -0.58 -11.13 -2.74
CA ILE A 37 0.10 -9.88 -3.07
C ILE A 37 0.66 -9.28 -1.79
N VAL A 38 1.92 -8.84 -1.82
CA VAL A 38 2.56 -8.11 -0.72
C VAL A 38 3.15 -6.82 -1.26
N PHE A 39 2.89 -5.71 -0.58
CA PHE A 39 3.48 -4.41 -0.85
C PHE A 39 4.60 -4.12 0.14
N TYR A 40 5.74 -3.68 -0.40
CA TYR A 40 6.90 -3.26 0.34
C TYR A 40 7.07 -1.76 0.16
N GLU A 41 6.63 -1.01 1.16
CA GLU A 41 6.66 0.45 1.20
C GLU A 41 8.09 0.97 1.36
N ARG A 42 8.46 1.96 0.56
CA ARG A 42 9.76 2.63 0.64
C ARG A 42 9.63 4.08 1.08
N GLU A 43 8.77 4.84 0.40
CA GLU A 43 8.64 6.29 0.60
C GLU A 43 7.18 6.70 0.46
N ASN A 44 6.73 7.62 1.33
CA ASN A 44 5.38 8.14 1.32
C ASN A 44 5.42 9.65 1.10
N GLU A 45 4.62 10.12 0.15
CA GLU A 45 4.47 11.54 -0.16
C GLU A 45 3.03 11.96 0.16
N THR A 46 2.87 13.09 0.86
CA THR A 46 1.58 13.75 1.04
C THR A 46 1.60 15.06 0.26
N ASP A 47 0.65 15.20 -0.67
CA ASP A 47 0.42 16.44 -1.38
C ASP A 47 -0.76 17.18 -0.73
N ASP A 48 -0.43 18.19 0.08
CA ASP A 48 -1.39 19.13 0.69
C ASP A 48 -1.95 20.15 -0.32
N GLY A 49 -1.57 20.03 -1.61
CA GLY A 49 -1.90 20.94 -2.69
C GLY A 49 -3.13 20.56 -3.53
N ALA A 50 -3.72 19.39 -3.28
CA ALA A 50 -4.97 18.99 -3.93
C ALA A 50 -6.07 20.01 -3.59
N ALA A 51 -6.63 20.64 -4.63
CA ALA A 51 -7.47 21.83 -4.49
C ALA A 51 -8.67 21.61 -3.53
N GLY A 52 -8.60 22.23 -2.35
CA GLY A 52 -9.67 22.33 -1.36
C GLY A 52 -9.84 21.08 -0.51
N GLU A 53 -9.50 21.17 0.79
CA GLU A 53 -9.84 20.23 1.87
C GLU A 53 -9.59 18.73 1.61
N LYS A 54 -8.84 18.39 0.56
CA LYS A 54 -8.52 17.03 0.16
C LYS A 54 -7.02 16.85 0.25
N ALA A 55 -6.59 15.79 0.91
CA ALA A 55 -5.18 15.40 0.94
C ALA A 55 -4.98 14.24 -0.02
N ARG A 56 -3.96 14.31 -0.87
CA ARG A 56 -3.56 13.16 -1.69
C ARG A 56 -2.32 12.53 -1.09
N MET A 57 -2.38 11.24 -0.82
CA MET A 57 -1.25 10.47 -0.33
C MET A 57 -0.80 9.48 -1.40
N THR A 58 0.49 9.42 -1.64
CA THR A 58 1.13 8.46 -2.56
C THR A 58 2.13 7.62 -1.79
N PHE A 59 1.91 6.32 -1.80
CA PHE A 59 2.80 5.33 -1.21
C PHE A 59 3.62 4.73 -2.36
N THR A 60 4.95 4.80 -2.24
CA THR A 60 5.91 4.33 -3.24
C THR A 60 6.69 3.16 -2.68
N GLY A 61 6.83 2.10 -3.48
CA GLY A 61 7.45 0.86 -3.07
C GLY A 61 7.53 -0.15 -4.20
N CYS A 62 7.41 -1.43 -3.86
CA CYS A 62 7.41 -2.54 -4.81
C CYS A 62 6.38 -3.62 -4.40
N PHE A 63 5.94 -4.44 -5.36
CA PHE A 63 4.99 -5.52 -5.10
C PHE A 63 5.57 -6.91 -5.39
N THR A 64 5.27 -7.88 -4.53
CA THR A 64 5.43 -9.30 -4.87
C THR A 64 4.08 -9.94 -5.20
N ILE A 65 4.12 -10.98 -6.05
CA ILE A 65 3.00 -11.88 -6.29
C ILE A 65 3.49 -13.30 -5.98
N ASP A 66 2.79 -14.00 -5.08
CA ASP A 66 3.12 -15.36 -4.64
C ASP A 66 4.59 -15.52 -4.19
N GLY A 67 5.13 -14.46 -3.56
CA GLY A 67 6.52 -14.40 -3.09
C GLY A 67 7.55 -13.99 -4.15
N PHE A 68 7.13 -13.75 -5.40
CA PHE A 68 8.03 -13.30 -6.47
C PHE A 68 7.94 -11.80 -6.68
N MET A 69 9.09 -11.11 -6.65
CA MET A 69 9.16 -9.67 -6.88
C MET A 69 8.82 -9.32 -8.33
N ILE A 70 7.95 -8.33 -8.52
CA ILE A 70 7.68 -7.78 -9.84
C ILE A 70 8.91 -6.99 -10.30
N GLN A 71 9.51 -7.43 -11.39
CA GLN A 71 10.73 -6.87 -11.95
C GLN A 71 10.54 -6.47 -13.41
N ASN A 72 11.32 -5.50 -13.86
CA ASN A 72 11.41 -5.14 -15.27
C ASN A 72 12.28 -6.15 -16.04
N ALA A 73 12.39 -5.99 -17.36
CA ALA A 73 13.18 -6.88 -18.22
C ALA A 73 14.69 -6.95 -17.87
N GLN A 74 15.19 -6.03 -17.04
CA GLN A 74 16.58 -5.99 -16.55
C GLN A 74 16.73 -6.65 -15.17
N GLY A 75 15.66 -7.22 -14.61
CA GLY A 75 15.67 -7.83 -13.27
C GLY A 75 15.60 -6.84 -12.12
N VAL A 76 15.31 -5.56 -12.39
CA VAL A 76 15.21 -4.53 -11.35
C VAL A 76 13.77 -4.45 -10.85
N PRO A 77 13.52 -4.39 -9.52
CA PRO A 77 12.18 -4.18 -8.97
C PRO A 77 11.48 -2.98 -9.60
N VAL A 78 10.20 -3.13 -9.93
CA VAL A 78 9.41 -2.04 -10.52
C VAL A 78 8.89 -1.14 -9.41
N ASP A 79 9.20 0.16 -9.49
CA ASP A 79 8.58 1.16 -8.63
C ASP A 79 7.08 1.23 -8.91
N ALA A 80 6.31 1.06 -7.85
CA ALA A 80 4.86 0.98 -7.87
C ALA A 80 4.33 1.33 -6.49
N GLY A 81 3.02 1.42 -6.36
CA GLY A 81 2.41 1.47 -5.03
C GLY A 81 0.97 1.88 -5.08
N PHE A 82 0.55 2.58 -4.04
CA PHE A 82 -0.81 3.04 -3.87
C PHE A 82 -0.90 4.55 -3.92
N GLY A 83 -2.04 5.06 -4.37
CA GLY A 83 -2.42 6.42 -4.13
C GLY A 83 -3.83 6.46 -3.57
N ALA A 84 -4.09 7.41 -2.67
CA ALA A 84 -5.39 7.64 -2.09
C ALA A 84 -5.67 9.13 -1.97
N GLU A 85 -6.92 9.53 -2.22
CA GLU A 85 -7.41 10.87 -1.95
C GLU A 85 -8.33 10.83 -0.75
N PHE A 86 -8.02 11.61 0.27
CA PHE A 86 -8.83 11.74 1.48
C PHE A 86 -9.71 12.97 1.38
N ASP A 87 -10.97 12.84 1.81
CA ASP A 87 -11.89 13.96 1.92
C ASP A 87 -11.73 14.72 3.26
N ALA A 88 -12.50 15.80 3.41
CA ALA A 88 -12.49 16.63 4.62
C ALA A 88 -12.95 15.88 5.89
N ALA A 89 -13.64 14.74 5.75
CA ALA A 89 -14.03 13.89 6.86
C ALA A 89 -12.92 12.88 7.24
N GLY A 90 -11.81 12.86 6.51
CA GLY A 90 -10.65 12.01 6.77
C GLY A 90 -10.78 10.60 6.18
N GLY A 91 -11.83 10.30 5.43
CA GLY A 91 -12.00 9.00 4.76
C GLY A 91 -11.36 8.99 3.37
N PRO A 92 -10.83 7.85 2.89
CA PRO A 92 -10.38 7.75 1.51
C PRO A 92 -11.60 7.80 0.58
N SER A 93 -11.67 8.85 -0.22
CA SER A 93 -12.70 9.08 -1.24
C SER A 93 -12.40 8.36 -2.56
N SER A 94 -11.12 8.14 -2.84
CA SER A 94 -10.61 7.42 -4.01
C SER A 94 -9.34 6.67 -3.63
N ALA A 95 -9.11 5.49 -4.23
CA ALA A 95 -7.87 4.76 -4.10
C ALA A 95 -7.48 4.09 -5.43
N TRP A 96 -6.18 3.96 -5.68
CA TRP A 96 -5.66 3.31 -6.87
C TRP A 96 -4.32 2.65 -6.62
N VAL A 97 -4.03 1.62 -7.40
CA VAL A 97 -2.69 1.06 -7.59
C VAL A 97 -2.04 1.78 -8.76
N TRP A 98 -0.76 2.10 -8.66
CA TRP A 98 0.02 2.65 -9.76
C TRP A 98 1.34 1.92 -9.96
N PHE A 99 1.84 1.92 -11.19
CA PHE A 99 3.14 1.42 -11.61
C PHE A 99 3.87 2.49 -12.41
N CYS A 100 5.18 2.62 -12.24
CA CYS A 100 5.98 3.59 -12.99
C CYS A 100 6.08 3.26 -14.49
N ARG A 101 5.70 2.04 -14.87
CA ARG A 101 5.71 1.52 -16.25
C ARG A 101 4.55 0.53 -16.47
N PRO A 102 4.15 0.30 -17.73
CA PRO A 102 3.11 -0.67 -18.05
C PRO A 102 3.44 -2.07 -17.52
N VAL A 103 2.49 -2.68 -16.82
CA VAL A 103 2.57 -4.09 -16.41
C VAL A 103 2.14 -5.03 -17.53
N ASN A 104 2.68 -6.25 -17.54
CA ASN A 104 2.29 -7.29 -18.49
C ASN A 104 0.92 -7.90 -18.13
N GLU A 105 0.32 -8.64 -19.06
CA GLU A 105 -1.02 -9.22 -18.88
C GLU A 105 -1.13 -10.17 -17.67
N ALA A 106 -0.07 -10.91 -17.34
CA ALA A 106 -0.08 -11.82 -16.20
C ALA A 106 -0.17 -11.07 -14.85
N VAL A 107 0.57 -9.96 -14.73
CA VAL A 107 0.47 -9.08 -13.55
C VAL A 107 -0.90 -8.41 -13.50
N LYS A 108 -1.41 -7.92 -14.65
CA LYS A 108 -2.75 -7.32 -14.72
C LYS A 108 -3.81 -8.28 -14.21
N ASP A 109 -3.88 -9.49 -14.76
CA ASP A 109 -4.88 -10.51 -14.37
C ASP A 109 -4.86 -10.80 -12.87
N LYS A 110 -3.66 -10.93 -12.28
CA LYS A 110 -3.52 -11.17 -10.84
C LYS A 110 -3.96 -9.99 -9.98
N PHE A 111 -3.62 -8.77 -10.35
CA PHE A 111 -4.04 -7.56 -9.62
C PHE A 111 -5.54 -7.29 -9.77
N GLU A 112 -6.09 -7.41 -10.98
CA GLU A 112 -7.54 -7.26 -11.23
C GLU A 112 -8.34 -8.34 -10.51
N GLY A 113 -7.85 -9.59 -10.50
CA GLY A 113 -8.46 -10.69 -9.77
C GLY A 113 -8.42 -10.49 -8.25
N PHE A 114 -7.37 -9.86 -7.73
CA PHE A 114 -7.17 -9.61 -6.29
C PHE A 114 -7.96 -8.40 -5.80
N PHE A 115 -7.70 -7.22 -6.38
CA PHE A 115 -8.28 -5.96 -5.96
C PHE A 115 -9.66 -5.67 -6.57
N LYS A 116 -10.12 -6.53 -7.49
CA LYS A 116 -11.39 -6.38 -8.24
C LYS A 116 -11.48 -5.06 -9.04
N GLY A 117 -10.33 -4.47 -9.34
CA GLY A 117 -10.19 -3.30 -10.19
C GLY A 117 -9.99 -3.65 -11.66
N THR A 118 -9.76 -2.63 -12.48
CA THR A 118 -9.36 -2.77 -13.88
C THR A 118 -8.27 -1.76 -14.20
N PHE A 119 -7.19 -2.21 -14.83
CA PHE A 119 -6.14 -1.30 -15.28
C PHE A 119 -6.62 -0.38 -16.39
N ASP A 120 -6.05 0.81 -16.44
CA ASP A 120 -6.19 1.71 -17.59
C ASP A 120 -5.56 1.09 -18.85
N ASP A 121 -5.86 1.69 -20.01
CA ASP A 121 -5.36 1.24 -21.32
C ASP A 121 -3.82 1.16 -21.37
N GLY A 122 -3.15 2.07 -20.67
CA GLY A 122 -1.69 2.11 -20.51
C GLY A 122 -1.15 1.06 -19.53
N GLY A 123 -1.98 0.40 -18.73
CA GLY A 123 -1.56 -0.61 -17.78
C GLY A 123 -0.68 -0.07 -16.65
N MET A 124 -0.85 1.20 -16.29
CA MET A 124 -0.03 1.88 -15.28
C MET A 124 -0.80 2.25 -14.03
N ARG A 125 -2.13 2.30 -14.10
CA ARG A 125 -3.01 2.67 -13.00
C ARG A 125 -4.23 1.76 -12.99
N MET A 126 -4.61 1.31 -11.80
CA MET A 126 -5.82 0.55 -11.57
C MET A 126 -6.59 1.19 -10.42
N GLU A 127 -7.80 1.66 -10.70
CA GLU A 127 -8.70 2.13 -9.63
C GLU A 127 -9.12 0.93 -8.77
N ILE A 128 -9.13 1.13 -7.46
CA ILE A 128 -9.57 0.13 -6.48
C ILE A 128 -10.58 0.75 -5.52
N ASP A 129 -11.42 -0.08 -4.93
CA ASP A 129 -12.36 0.37 -3.93
C ASP A 129 -11.60 0.88 -2.68
N PRO A 130 -11.96 2.06 -2.11
CA PRO A 130 -11.27 2.62 -0.94
C PRO A 130 -11.30 1.72 0.30
N HIS A 131 -12.35 0.91 0.49
CA HIS A 131 -12.36 -0.07 1.59
C HIS A 131 -11.39 -1.21 1.30
N THR A 132 -11.30 -1.68 0.06
CA THR A 132 -10.30 -2.69 -0.32
C THR A 132 -8.87 -2.21 -0.10
N PHE A 133 -8.59 -0.93 -0.35
CA PHE A 133 -7.31 -0.30 -0.01
C PHE A 133 -7.04 -0.34 1.50
N LEU A 134 -8.02 0.08 2.33
CA LEU A 134 -7.88 0.08 3.79
C LEU A 134 -7.70 -1.33 4.36
N ASP A 135 -8.50 -2.30 3.92
CA ASP A 135 -8.36 -3.71 4.31
C ASP A 135 -6.96 -4.24 3.95
N PHE A 136 -6.42 -3.86 2.80
CA PHE A 136 -5.06 -4.26 2.41
C PHE A 136 -3.99 -3.55 3.25
N ALA A 137 -4.16 -2.27 3.56
CA ALA A 137 -3.22 -1.50 4.39
C ALA A 137 -3.19 -1.97 5.85
N ASP A 138 -4.32 -2.42 6.40
CA ASP A 138 -4.42 -3.01 7.75
C ASP A 138 -3.96 -4.48 7.79
N SER A 139 -3.72 -5.09 6.62
CA SER A 139 -3.30 -6.48 6.52
C SER A 139 -1.79 -6.66 6.71
N ALA A 140 -1.37 -7.90 6.94
CA ALA A 140 0.05 -8.28 6.94
C ALA A 140 0.69 -8.30 5.54
N SER A 141 -0.06 -7.94 4.50
CA SER A 141 0.45 -7.80 3.14
C SER A 141 1.05 -6.42 2.87
N TRP A 142 1.14 -5.54 3.88
CA TRP A 142 1.86 -4.28 3.80
C TRP A 142 3.02 -4.28 4.79
N THR A 143 4.23 -4.04 4.30
CA THR A 143 5.44 -4.00 5.14
C THR A 143 6.40 -2.91 4.67
N ALA A 144 7.28 -2.44 5.56
CA ALA A 144 8.40 -1.61 5.15
C ALA A 144 9.37 -2.42 4.27
N PHE A 145 9.91 -1.78 3.23
CA PHE A 145 10.98 -2.31 2.41
C PHE A 145 12.28 -2.23 3.21
N GLU A 146 12.66 -3.35 3.82
CA GLU A 146 13.98 -3.48 4.45
C GLU A 146 15.02 -3.72 3.34
N CYS A 147 15.77 -2.68 2.99
CA CYS A 147 17.00 -2.86 2.26
C CYS A 147 17.98 -3.47 3.26
N GLU A 148 18.37 -4.74 3.09
CA GLU A 148 19.48 -5.29 3.87
C GLU A 148 20.67 -4.35 3.67
N ASP A 149 21.08 -3.67 4.75
CA ASP A 149 22.31 -2.91 4.78
C ASP A 149 23.43 -3.95 4.65
N GLU A 150 23.96 -4.15 3.43
CA GLU A 150 25.23 -4.85 3.25
C GLU A 150 26.32 -3.98 3.90
N GLY A 151 26.44 -4.07 5.23
CA GLY A 151 27.12 -3.05 6.00
C GLY A 151 27.50 -3.38 7.44
N ASP A 152 27.84 -4.63 7.80
CA ASP A 152 28.90 -4.90 8.79
C ASP A 152 29.40 -6.36 8.70
N ASP A 153 30.18 -6.67 7.65
CA ASP A 153 31.18 -7.75 7.76
C ASP A 153 32.39 -7.17 8.52
N GLY A 154 32.20 -6.90 9.82
CA GLY A 154 33.30 -6.70 10.74
C GLY A 154 34.03 -8.05 10.90
N PRO A 155 35.36 -8.13 10.71
CA PRO A 155 36.03 -9.42 10.73
C PRO A 155 35.91 -10.06 12.12
N ALA A 156 35.28 -11.23 12.15
CA ALA A 156 35.27 -12.11 13.30
C ALA A 156 36.71 -12.52 13.65
N LEU A 157 37.25 -11.94 14.72
CA LEU A 157 38.41 -12.49 15.43
C LEU A 157 38.22 -12.33 16.94
N VAL A 158 37.50 -13.30 17.50
CA VAL A 158 37.80 -13.84 18.84
C VAL A 158 39.16 -14.54 18.76
N PRO A 159 40.05 -14.31 19.74
CA PRO A 159 39.97 -15.08 20.99
C PRO A 159 39.87 -14.24 22.27
#